data_AF-A0A372DYC7-F1
#
_entry.id   AF-A0A372DYC7-F1
#
_cell.length_a   1.000
_cell.length_b   1.000
_cell.length_c   1.000
_cell.angle_alpha   90.00
_cell.angle_beta   90.00
_cell.angle_gamma   90.00
#
_symmetry.space_group_name_H-M   'P 1'
#
loop_
_entity.id
_entity.type
_entity.pdbx_description
1 polymer ?
#
loop_
_entity_poly.entity_id
_entity_poly.type
_entity_poly.pdbx_seq_one_letter_code
_entity_poly.pdbx_strand_id
1 'polypeptide(L)'
;MNNTLNTIEMNVEYLGTKWVNGWEHNAYNVALTHNGVTEEFIWKQGLGIHKEPSLERVLEHLIKESYYYEEDIYDMYDDPEIAEKVIEQLKEEEEKLNNLFSEYELEEFYSFYFED
;
A
#
# COMPACT_ATOMS: atom_id res chain seq x y z
N MET A 1 9.80 -16.81 -1.71
CA MET A 1 8.35 -16.58 -1.86
C MET A 1 7.50 -17.10 -0.72
N ASN A 2 7.07 -18.38 -0.66
CA ASN A 2 6.23 -18.86 0.45
C ASN A 2 6.85 -18.60 1.84
N ASN A 3 8.18 -18.60 1.96
CA ASN A 3 8.83 -18.35 3.25
C ASN A 3 8.72 -16.89 3.72
N THR A 4 8.82 -15.89 2.84
CA THR A 4 8.80 -14.47 3.22
C THR A 4 7.38 -14.00 3.57
N LEU A 5 6.36 -14.42 2.82
CA LEU A 5 4.97 -14.12 3.17
C LEU A 5 4.57 -14.73 4.52
N ASN A 6 5.11 -15.91 4.86
CA ASN A 6 4.82 -16.60 6.11
C ASN A 6 5.48 -15.95 7.34
N THR A 7 6.42 -15.02 7.16
CA THR A 7 7.06 -14.29 8.27
C THR A 7 6.41 -12.95 8.56
N ILE A 8 5.44 -12.54 7.74
CA ILE A 8 4.73 -11.26 7.90
C ILE A 8 3.45 -11.50 8.68
N GLU A 9 3.30 -10.79 9.78
CA GLU A 9 2.04 -10.73 10.52
C GLU A 9 1.25 -9.50 10.08
N MET A 10 -0.06 -9.66 9.90
CA MET A 10 -0.96 -8.57 9.52
C MET A 10 -2.09 -8.45 10.53
N ASN A 11 -2.29 -7.25 11.05
CA ASN A 11 -3.46 -6.88 11.81
C ASN A 11 -4.24 -5.79 11.08
N VAL A 12 -5.57 -5.90 11.10
CA VAL A 12 -6.46 -5.01 10.35
C VAL A 12 -7.53 -4.44 11.26
N GLU A 13 -7.67 -3.12 11.25
CA GLU A 13 -8.74 -2.39 11.91
C GLU A 13 -9.61 -1.71 10.85
N TYR A 14 -10.92 -1.99 10.85
CA TYR A 14 -11.84 -1.32 9.94
C TYR A 14 -12.21 0.08 10.46
N LEU A 15 -11.90 1.11 9.66
CA LEU A 15 -12.12 2.52 9.99
C LEU A 15 -13.46 3.07 9.48
N GLY A 16 -14.29 2.21 8.89
CA GLY A 16 -15.53 2.62 8.25
C GLY A 16 -15.36 3.00 6.79
N THR A 17 -16.43 3.54 6.22
CA THR A 17 -16.48 3.90 4.80
C THR A 17 -16.05 5.36 4.59
N LYS A 18 -15.23 5.62 3.57
CA LYS A 18 -14.65 6.93 3.23
C LYS A 18 -14.93 7.29 1.77
N TRP A 19 -15.08 8.58 1.50
CA TRP A 19 -15.27 9.10 0.14
C TRP A 19 -13.96 9.68 -0.39
N VAL A 20 -13.53 9.20 -1.56
CA VAL A 20 -12.32 9.65 -2.28
C VAL A 20 -12.71 9.87 -3.74
N ASN A 21 -12.51 11.08 -4.24
CA ASN A 21 -12.76 11.45 -5.66
C ASN A 21 -14.15 11.04 -6.19
N GLY A 22 -15.18 11.17 -5.35
CA GLY A 22 -16.58 10.84 -5.70
C GLY A 22 -16.92 9.35 -5.61
N TRP A 23 -15.96 8.50 -5.23
CA TRP A 23 -16.15 7.09 -4.99
C TRP A 23 -16.05 6.76 -3.50
N GLU A 24 -16.84 5.78 -3.08
CA GLU A 24 -16.88 5.37 -1.70
C GLU A 24 -16.07 4.06 -1.52
N HIS A 25 -15.29 3.98 -0.44
CA HIS A 25 -14.30 2.94 -0.16
C HIS A 25 -14.41 2.45 1.29
N ASN A 26 -14.18 1.17 1.53
CA ASN A 26 -13.92 0.67 2.87
C ASN A 26 -12.49 1.03 3.25
N ALA A 27 -12.28 1.74 4.36
CA ALA A 27 -10.97 2.13 4.84
C ALA A 27 -10.53 1.27 6.02
N TYR A 28 -9.24 0.96 6.07
CA TYR A 28 -8.63 0.11 7.08
C TYR A 28 -7.34 0.74 7.58
N ASN A 29 -7.04 0.59 8.86
CA ASN A 29 -5.66 0.67 9.34
C ASN A 29 -5.06 -0.73 9.24
N VAL A 30 -3.97 -0.87 8.50
CA VAL A 30 -3.26 -2.14 8.37
C VAL A 30 -1.91 -2.02 9.06
N ALA A 31 -1.71 -2.82 10.11
CA ALA A 31 -0.42 -2.96 10.75
C ALA A 31 0.28 -4.21 10.19
N LEU A 32 1.45 -4.02 9.59
CA LEU A 32 2.31 -5.09 9.11
C LEU A 32 3.51 -5.22 10.04
N THR A 33 3.78 -6.44 10.49
CA THR A 33 4.95 -6.75 11.31
C THR A 33 5.85 -7.73 10.56
N HIS A 34 7.11 -7.37 10.37
CA HIS A 34 8.13 -8.23 9.76
C HIS A 34 9.46 -8.03 10.48
N ASN A 35 10.17 -9.12 10.77
CA ASN A 35 11.48 -9.10 11.45
C ASN A 35 11.53 -8.25 12.75
N GLY A 36 10.41 -8.13 13.47
CA GLY A 36 10.30 -7.35 14.71
C GLY A 36 10.07 -5.85 14.52
N VAL A 37 9.97 -5.37 13.29
CA VAL A 37 9.53 -4.01 12.93
C VAL A 37 8.03 -4.04 12.65
N THR A 38 7.31 -2.99 13.04
CA THR A 38 5.88 -2.84 12.73
C THR A 38 5.62 -1.46 12.16
N GLU A 39 4.92 -1.40 11.04
CA GLU A 39 4.50 -0.15 10.40
C GLU A 39 3.00 -0.18 10.11
N GLU A 40 2.38 1.01 10.12
CA GLU A 40 0.94 1.19 9.94
C GLU A 40 0.62 1.94 8.64
N PHE A 41 -0.35 1.42 7.89
CA PHE A 41 -0.76 1.91 6.59
C PHE A 41 -2.26 2.19 6.56
N ILE A 42 -2.65 3.30 5.93
CA ILE A 42 -4.07 3.60 5.68
C ILE A 42 -4.45 2.99 4.34
N TRP A 43 -5.04 1.80 4.38
CA TRP A 43 -5.38 1.06 3.19
C TRP A 43 -6.87 1.18 2.85
N LYS A 44 -7.21 1.18 1.55
CA LYS A 44 -8.58 1.36 1.07
C LYS A 44 -8.97 0.26 0.10
N GLN A 45 -10.19 -0.23 0.23
CA GLN A 45 -10.80 -1.23 -0.64
C GLN A 45 -12.04 -0.65 -1.32
N GLY A 46 -12.20 -0.88 -2.62
CA GLY A 46 -13.41 -0.49 -3.35
C GLY A 46 -14.68 -1.15 -2.77
N LEU A 47 -15.78 -0.40 -2.73
CA LEU A 47 -17.08 -0.94 -2.33
C LEU A 47 -17.53 -2.09 -3.24
N GLY A 48 -18.08 -3.15 -2.65
CA GLY A 48 -18.48 -4.38 -3.34
C GLY A 48 -17.48 -5.53 -3.20
N ILE A 49 -16.26 -5.26 -2.72
CA ILE A 49 -15.36 -6.30 -2.25
C ILE A 49 -15.69 -6.55 -0.78
N HIS A 50 -16.41 -7.65 -0.51
CA HIS A 50 -16.91 -8.01 0.82
C HIS A 50 -15.94 -8.86 1.64
N LYS A 51 -14.78 -9.21 1.07
CA LYS A 51 -13.75 -9.97 1.79
C LYS A 51 -12.93 -9.03 2.65
N GLU A 52 -12.55 -9.51 3.83
CA GLU A 52 -11.51 -8.85 4.63
C GLU A 52 -10.23 -8.70 3.81
N PRO A 53 -9.44 -7.64 4.05
CA PRO A 53 -8.15 -7.46 3.38
C PRO A 53 -7.28 -8.69 3.58
N SER A 54 -6.69 -9.21 2.50
CA SER A 54 -5.69 -10.27 2.58
C SER A 54 -4.30 -9.67 2.51
N LEU A 55 -3.33 -10.32 3.18
CA LEU A 55 -1.94 -9.86 3.20
C LEU A 55 -1.41 -9.64 1.78
N GLU A 56 -1.67 -10.59 0.88
CA GLU A 56 -1.18 -10.54 -0.48
C GLU A 56 -1.74 -9.34 -1.24
N ARG A 57 -3.01 -8.98 -1.03
CA ARG A 57 -3.62 -7.83 -1.71
C ARG A 57 -3.14 -6.51 -1.13
N VAL A 58 -2.93 -6.46 0.18
CA VAL A 58 -2.37 -5.27 0.82
C VAL A 58 -0.95 -5.07 0.32
N LEU A 59 -0.10 -6.10 0.34
CA LEU A 59 1.27 -6.01 -0.14
C LEU A 59 1.33 -5.69 -1.64
N GLU A 60 0.55 -6.36 -2.49
CA GLU A 60 0.46 -6.03 -3.91
C GLU A 60 0.17 -4.53 -4.11
N HIS A 61 -0.78 -3.98 -3.35
CA HIS A 61 -1.15 -2.57 -3.47
C HIS A 61 -0.03 -1.64 -2.99
N LEU A 62 0.48 -1.86 -1.78
CA LEU A 62 1.52 -1.01 -1.19
C LEU A 62 2.81 -1.02 -2.04
N ILE A 63 3.22 -2.20 -2.50
CA ILE A 63 4.37 -2.33 -3.40
C ILE A 63 4.09 -1.60 -4.70
N LYS A 64 2.90 -1.76 -5.32
CA LYS A 64 2.59 -1.01 -6.54
C LYS A 64 2.66 0.50 -6.33
N GLU A 65 2.13 0.99 -5.22
CA GLU A 65 2.13 2.41 -4.86
C GLU A 65 3.55 2.94 -4.62
N SER A 66 4.51 2.12 -4.16
CA SER A 66 5.90 2.54 -4.00
C SER A 66 6.69 2.69 -5.32
N TYR A 67 6.23 2.08 -6.42
CA TYR A 67 6.85 2.21 -7.74
C TYR A 67 6.08 3.22 -8.62
N TYR A 68 5.97 4.45 -8.16
CA TYR A 68 5.30 5.53 -8.88
C TYR A 68 6.28 6.44 -9.63
N TYR A 69 5.79 7.08 -10.69
CA TYR A 69 6.49 8.18 -11.35
C TYR A 69 5.79 9.49 -10.99
N GLU A 70 6.53 10.46 -10.44
CA GLU A 70 5.97 11.77 -10.09
C GLU A 70 5.31 12.46 -11.29
N GLU A 71 5.90 12.34 -12.49
CA GLU A 71 5.35 12.91 -13.74
C GLU A 71 3.93 12.38 -14.02
N ASP A 72 3.69 11.07 -13.87
CA ASP A 72 2.38 10.47 -14.06
C ASP A 72 1.35 11.04 -13.07
N ILE A 73 1.78 11.29 -11.82
CA ILE A 73 0.90 11.87 -10.80
C ILE A 73 0.57 13.33 -11.12
N TYR A 74 1.56 14.13 -11.52
CA TYR A 74 1.31 15.50 -11.97
C TYR A 74 0.35 15.56 -13.16
N ASP A 75 0.44 14.60 -14.08
CA ASP A 75 -0.46 14.51 -15.24
C ASP A 75 -1.89 14.07 -14.85
N MET A 76 -2.06 13.39 -13.71
CA MET A 76 -3.37 12.92 -13.23
C MET A 76 -4.22 13.99 -12.54
N TYR A 77 -3.61 15.05 -12.02
CA TYR A 77 -4.30 16.07 -11.24
C TYR A 77 -4.18 17.46 -11.88
N ASP A 78 -5.33 18.11 -12.11
CA ASP A 78 -5.39 19.48 -12.63
C ASP A 78 -4.78 20.52 -11.66
N ASP A 79 -4.70 20.17 -10.36
CA ASP A 79 -4.17 21.02 -9.30
C ASP A 79 -2.82 20.46 -8.78
N PRO A 80 -1.70 21.16 -9.01
CA PRO A 80 -0.38 20.74 -8.54
C PRO A 80 -0.29 20.55 -7.02
N GLU A 81 -1.04 21.32 -6.22
CA GLU A 81 -1.02 21.17 -4.76
C GLU A 81 -1.64 19.82 -4.30
N ILE A 82 -2.53 19.24 -5.12
CA ILE A 82 -3.09 17.91 -4.86
C ILE A 82 -2.06 16.84 -5.23
N ALA A 83 -1.40 16.99 -6.39
CA ALA A 83 -0.34 16.09 -6.82
C ALA A 83 0.80 16.02 -5.79
N GLU A 84 1.25 17.18 -5.27
CA GLU A 84 2.28 17.25 -4.23
C GLU A 84 1.88 16.48 -2.96
N LYS A 85 0.64 16.65 -2.48
CA LYS A 85 0.14 15.92 -1.30
C LYS A 85 0.08 14.41 -1.51
N VAL A 86 -0.25 13.96 -2.72
CA VAL A 86 -0.25 12.54 -3.06
C VAL A 86 1.18 12.01 -3.09
N ILE A 87 2.11 12.74 -3.71
CA ILE A 87 3.53 12.37 -3.74
C ILE A 87 4.11 12.29 -2.32
N GLU A 88 3.80 13.25 -1.45
CA GLU A 88 4.23 13.21 -0.04
C GLU A 88 3.71 11.95 0.68
N GLN A 89 2.44 11.58 0.47
CA GLN A 89 1.88 10.35 1.04
C GLN A 89 2.58 9.10 0.53
N LEU A 90 2.85 9.01 -0.78
CA LEU A 90 3.54 7.88 -1.37
C LEU A 90 4.99 7.76 -0.86
N LYS A 91 5.68 8.89 -0.64
CA LYS A 91 7.02 8.91 -0.01
C LYS A 91 6.98 8.37 1.41
N GLU A 92 6.00 8.79 2.21
CA GLU A 92 5.83 8.28 3.57
C GLU A 92 5.55 6.77 3.59
N GLU A 93 4.74 6.28 2.64
CA GLU A 93 4.45 4.84 2.52
C GLU A 93 5.67 4.04 2.03
N GLU A 94 6.43 4.58 1.09
CA GLU A 94 7.70 4.01 0.63
C GLU A 94 8.72 3.90 1.78
N GLU A 95 8.86 4.95 2.61
CA GLU A 95 9.75 4.92 3.78
C GLU A 95 9.37 3.81 4.76
N LYS A 96 8.07 3.63 5.02
CA LYS A 96 7.56 2.54 5.88
C LYS A 96 7.85 1.16 5.29
N LEU A 97 7.68 0.98 3.97
CA LEU A 97 8.03 -0.27 3.31
C LEU A 97 9.52 -0.58 3.43
N ASN A 98 10.37 0.43 3.24
CA ASN A 98 11.83 0.31 3.40
C ASN A 98 12.27 0.05 4.85
N ASN A 99 11.45 0.42 5.85
CA ASN A 99 11.68 0.04 7.24
C ASN A 99 11.30 -1.42 7.52
N LEU A 100 10.25 -1.92 6.86
CA LEU A 100 9.79 -3.31 7.04
C LEU A 100 10.65 -4.31 6.29
N PHE A 101 11.01 -4.01 5.04
CA PHE A 101 11.56 -4.96 4.09
C PHE A 101 12.92 -4.49 3.59
N SER A 102 13.81 -5.43 3.34
CA SER A 102 15.05 -5.16 2.60
C SER A 102 14.75 -4.90 1.12
N GLU A 103 15.64 -4.16 0.45
CA GLU A 103 15.57 -3.92 -1.00
C GLU A 103 15.39 -5.23 -1.80
N TYR A 104 16.09 -6.29 -1.41
CA TYR A 104 15.96 -7.62 -2.02
C TYR A 104 14.55 -8.23 -1.86
N GLU A 105 13.91 -8.06 -0.70
CA GLU A 105 12.56 -8.55 -0.48
C GLU A 105 11.54 -7.75 -1.27
N LEU A 106 11.71 -6.42 -1.36
CA LEU A 106 10.86 -5.55 -2.18
C LEU A 106 10.97 -5.90 -3.67
N GLU A 107 12.17 -6.14 -4.18
CA GLU A 107 12.39 -6.64 -5.55
C GLU A 107 11.73 -8.02 -5.76
N GLU A 108 11.86 -8.95 -4.81
CA GLU A 108 11.21 -10.27 -4.89
C GLU A 108 9.68 -10.13 -4.95
N PHE A 109 9.08 -9.25 -4.14
CA PHE A 109 7.65 -8.97 -4.19
C PHE A 109 7.25 -8.32 -5.51
N TYR A 110 8.01 -7.35 -5.99
CA TYR A 110 7.72 -6.68 -7.26
C TYR A 110 7.70 -7.69 -8.42
N SER A 111 8.75 -8.51 -8.56
CA SER A 111 8.79 -9.54 -9.59
C SER A 111 7.64 -10.53 -9.45
N PHE A 112 7.26 -10.92 -8.23
CA PHE A 112 6.15 -11.85 -8.05
C PHE A 112 4.78 -11.30 -8.46
N TYR A 113 4.51 -10.04 -8.14
CA TYR A 113 3.21 -9.44 -8.40
C TYR A 113 3.08 -8.89 -9.82
N PHE A 114 4.19 -8.50 -10.45
CA PHE A 114 4.16 -7.69 -11.67
C PHE A 114 5.01 -8.23 -12.82
N GLU A 115 5.84 -9.24 -12.61
CA GLU A 115 6.59 -9.92 -13.68
C GLU A 115 6.08 -11.36 -13.86
N ASP A 116 5.53 -11.65 -15.03
CA ASP A 116 5.05 -12.99 -15.44
C ASP A 116 6.19 -13.98 -15.76
#